data_AF-A0AAU7NSF9-F1
#
_entry.id   AF-A0AAU7NSF9-F1
#
_cell.length_a   1.000
_cell.length_b   1.000
_cell.length_c   1.000
_cell.angle_alpha   90.00
_cell.angle_beta   90.00
_cell.angle_gamma   90.00
#
_symmetry.space_group_name_H-M   'P 1'
#
loop_
_entity.id
_entity.type
_entity.pdbx_description
1 polymer ?
#
loop_
_entity_poly.entity_id
_entity_poly.type
_entity_poly.pdbx_seq_one_letter_code
_entity_poly.pdbx_strand_id
1 'polypeptide(L)'
;MFETDITETVTVNDGATIVERTKEIEMKEQELSEKLAQAIEVCVQKGEINLNSYTLQSHVEGNDLFKINVGPLSPLEARRLQRDLMSQKTARRIIYTDPDGQSVLMLVSERSFQLLAQLADGEWHQSAALKTIQAETRKPIADLRACGVIIGTKESSYRLFGTVDLYPLGPCLSVPQLGDILPDIGTATKIEHEKARFAIARRVSKVNKTAESLHKIDTLDK
;
A
#
# COMPACT_ATOMS: atom_id res chain seq x y z
N MET A 1 -0.33 -71.05 -31.97
CA MET A 1 -1.01 -70.40 -30.83
C MET A 1 0.05 -70.29 -29.75
N PHE A 2 0.68 -69.13 -29.62
CA PHE A 2 1.69 -68.86 -28.60
C PHE A 2 1.19 -67.68 -27.77
N GLU A 3 0.83 -67.97 -26.53
CA GLU A 3 0.69 -66.97 -25.48
C GLU A 3 2.09 -66.43 -25.16
N THR A 4 2.22 -65.12 -25.05
CA THR A 4 3.37 -64.50 -24.39
C THR A 4 2.83 -63.35 -23.54
N ASP A 5 2.74 -63.63 -22.25
CA ASP A 5 2.60 -62.64 -21.19
C ASP A 5 3.82 -61.71 -21.24
N ILE A 6 3.56 -60.40 -21.39
CA ILE A 6 4.54 -59.36 -21.06
C ILE A 6 3.97 -58.62 -19.86
N THR A 7 4.34 -59.09 -18.68
CA THR A 7 4.26 -58.32 -17.44
C THR A 7 5.45 -57.37 -17.40
N GLU A 8 5.30 -56.18 -17.99
CA GLU A 8 6.21 -55.08 -17.70
C GLU A 8 5.92 -54.56 -16.30
N THR A 9 6.80 -54.94 -15.38
CA THR A 9 6.88 -54.38 -14.04
C THR A 9 7.42 -52.95 -14.15
N VAL A 10 6.52 -51.98 -14.15
CA VAL A 10 6.86 -50.57 -13.93
C VAL A 10 7.42 -50.46 -12.52
N THR A 11 8.74 -50.37 -12.41
CA THR A 11 9.44 -50.11 -11.15
C THR A 11 9.25 -48.64 -10.81
N VAL A 12 8.39 -48.42 -9.82
CA VAL A 12 8.13 -47.12 -9.19
C VAL A 12 9.41 -46.63 -8.51
N ASN A 13 10.12 -45.69 -9.14
CA ASN A 13 11.32 -45.05 -8.57
C ASN A 13 11.24 -43.50 -8.59
N ASP A 14 10.03 -42.92 -8.73
CA ASP A 14 9.86 -41.49 -9.02
C ASP A 14 9.45 -40.61 -7.82
N GLY A 15 9.09 -41.19 -6.68
CA GLY A 15 8.59 -40.42 -5.54
C GLY A 15 9.64 -39.52 -4.87
N ALA A 16 10.87 -40.01 -4.70
CA ALA A 16 11.95 -39.25 -4.05
C ALA A 16 12.48 -38.13 -4.97
N THR A 17 12.60 -38.42 -6.27
CA THR A 17 13.11 -37.49 -7.30
C THR A 17 12.17 -36.32 -7.55
N ILE A 18 10.86 -36.54 -7.45
CA ILE A 18 9.85 -35.46 -7.56
C ILE A 18 9.92 -34.56 -6.33
N VAL A 19 10.04 -35.12 -5.12
CA VAL A 19 10.13 -34.32 -3.88
C VAL A 19 11.41 -33.47 -3.85
N GLU A 20 12.55 -34.01 -4.29
CA GLU A 20 13.79 -33.25 -4.39
C GLU A 20 13.72 -32.13 -5.44
N ARG A 21 13.13 -32.40 -6.61
CA ARG A 21 12.92 -31.38 -7.65
C ARG A 21 11.94 -30.29 -7.21
N THR A 22 10.89 -30.62 -6.47
CA THR A 22 9.95 -29.63 -5.92
C THR A 22 10.64 -28.71 -4.92
N LYS A 23 11.47 -29.27 -4.01
CA LYS A 23 12.29 -28.45 -3.10
C LYS A 23 13.28 -27.56 -3.85
N GLU A 24 13.89 -28.06 -4.92
CA GLU A 24 14.83 -27.29 -5.73
C GLU A 24 14.14 -26.14 -6.48
N ILE A 25 12.90 -26.35 -6.95
CA ILE A 25 12.08 -25.30 -7.57
C ILE A 25 11.67 -24.24 -6.55
N GLU A 26 11.19 -24.63 -5.37
CA GLU A 26 10.83 -23.71 -4.29
C GLU A 26 12.02 -22.84 -3.86
N MET A 27 13.20 -23.44 -3.73
CA MET A 27 14.44 -22.70 -3.40
C MET A 27 14.83 -21.71 -4.49
N LYS A 28 14.70 -22.10 -5.78
CA LYS A 28 14.98 -21.21 -6.91
C LYS A 28 13.97 -20.08 -7.02
N GLU A 29 12.69 -20.33 -6.76
CA GLU A 29 11.65 -19.29 -6.71
C GLU A 29 11.92 -18.29 -5.57
N GLN A 30 12.35 -18.78 -4.42
CA GLN A 30 12.77 -17.95 -3.30
C GLN A 30 13.99 -17.08 -3.65
N GLU A 31 15.04 -17.67 -4.23
CA GLU A 31 16.23 -16.93 -4.65
C GLU A 31 15.90 -15.88 -5.72
N LEU A 32 15.00 -16.21 -6.65
CA LEU A 32 14.52 -15.27 -7.67
C LEU A 32 13.73 -14.12 -7.03
N SER A 33 12.90 -14.41 -6.03
CA SER A 33 12.13 -13.41 -5.29
C SER A 33 13.02 -12.44 -4.52
N GLU A 34 14.08 -12.93 -3.89
CA GLU A 34 15.07 -12.11 -3.18
C GLU A 34 15.91 -11.26 -4.13
N LYS A 35 16.39 -11.84 -5.24
CA LYS A 35 17.08 -11.09 -6.30
C LYS A 35 16.18 -10.04 -6.93
N LEU A 36 14.90 -10.34 -7.11
CA LEU A 36 13.92 -9.39 -7.62
C LEU A 36 13.66 -8.25 -6.62
N ALA A 37 13.55 -8.55 -5.33
CA ALA A 37 13.42 -7.52 -4.28
C ALA A 37 14.62 -6.57 -4.29
N GLN A 38 15.85 -7.12 -4.37
CA GLN A 38 17.07 -6.32 -4.47
C GLN A 38 17.15 -5.52 -5.77
N ALA A 39 16.78 -6.10 -6.91
CA ALA A 39 16.77 -5.38 -8.19
C ALA A 39 15.78 -4.21 -8.18
N ILE A 40 14.59 -4.40 -7.59
CA ILE A 40 13.59 -3.33 -7.40
C ILE A 40 14.16 -2.25 -6.47
N GLU A 41 14.80 -2.64 -5.37
CA GLU A 41 15.45 -1.70 -4.44
C GLU A 41 16.53 -0.87 -5.14
N VAL A 42 17.33 -1.49 -6.03
CA VAL A 42 18.32 -0.79 -6.87
C VAL A 42 17.65 0.15 -7.88
N CYS A 43 16.55 -0.23 -8.52
CA CYS A 43 15.83 0.66 -9.45
C CYS A 43 15.21 1.86 -8.72
N VAL A 44 14.73 1.67 -7.49
CA VAL A 44 14.27 2.76 -6.61
C VAL A 44 15.44 3.67 -6.21
N GLN A 45 16.59 3.10 -5.85
CA GLN A 45 17.80 3.86 -5.50
C GLN A 45 18.38 4.65 -6.68
N LYS A 46 18.24 4.13 -7.91
CA LYS A 46 18.63 4.83 -9.15
C LYS A 46 17.68 5.96 -9.55
N GLY A 47 16.57 6.15 -8.82
CA GLY A 47 15.63 7.24 -9.05
C GLY A 47 14.71 7.06 -10.27
N GLU A 48 14.69 5.87 -10.87
CA GLU A 48 13.84 5.58 -12.03
C GLU A 48 12.35 5.59 -11.65
N ILE A 49 12.04 5.19 -10.41
CA ILE A 49 10.70 5.27 -9.79
C ILE A 49 10.88 5.58 -8.29
N ASN A 50 10.40 6.73 -7.82
CA ASN A 50 10.43 7.07 -6.40
C ASN A 50 9.21 6.48 -5.67
N LEU A 51 9.33 5.23 -5.20
CA LEU A 51 8.28 4.59 -4.40
C LEU A 51 8.12 5.20 -3.00
N ASN A 52 9.14 5.91 -2.48
CA ASN A 52 9.08 6.47 -1.14
C ASN A 52 7.94 7.47 -1.00
N SER A 53 7.61 8.21 -2.07
CA SER A 53 6.48 9.15 -2.16
C SER A 53 5.10 8.50 -2.26
N TYR A 54 5.00 7.16 -2.16
CA TYR A 54 3.74 6.40 -2.26
C TYR A 54 3.64 5.29 -1.21
N THR A 55 4.26 5.47 -0.04
CA THR A 55 4.33 4.45 1.02
C THR A 55 3.94 4.97 2.40
N LEU A 56 3.61 4.05 3.31
CA LEU A 56 3.52 4.34 4.74
C LEU A 56 4.90 4.18 5.38
N GLN A 57 5.40 5.25 5.98
CA GLN A 57 6.65 5.28 6.73
C GLN A 57 6.36 5.30 8.23
N SER A 58 7.23 4.64 9.01
CA SER A 58 7.14 4.69 10.48
C SER A 58 7.99 5.84 10.98
N HIS A 59 7.41 6.67 11.85
CA HIS A 59 8.05 7.83 12.44
C HIS A 59 8.05 7.71 13.95
N VAL A 60 9.09 8.29 14.55
CA VAL A 60 9.26 8.38 16.01
C VAL A 60 9.24 9.86 16.37
N GLU A 61 8.28 10.25 17.20
CA GLU A 61 8.20 11.60 17.80
C GLU A 61 8.23 11.42 19.32
N GLY A 62 9.33 11.84 19.95
CA GLY A 62 9.59 11.50 21.36
C GLY A 62 9.68 9.97 21.56
N ASN A 63 8.82 9.41 22.41
CA ASN A 63 8.73 7.97 22.67
C ASN A 63 7.63 7.26 21.86
N ASP A 64 6.94 7.98 20.97
CA ASP A 64 5.80 7.45 20.25
C ASP A 64 6.15 6.99 18.84
N LEU A 65 5.85 5.73 18.54
CA LEU A 65 5.94 5.17 17.20
C LEU A 65 4.58 5.29 16.49
N PHE A 66 4.55 5.94 15.33
CA PHE A 66 3.36 6.07 14.50
C PHE A 66 3.71 5.91 13.02
N LYS A 67 2.68 5.79 12.17
CA LYS A 67 2.84 5.63 10.71
C LYS A 67 2.20 6.79 9.98
N ILE A 68 2.90 7.40 9.03
CA ILE A 68 2.32 8.41 8.12
C ILE A 68 2.49 7.94 6.68
N ASN A 69 1.61 8.37 5.79
CA ASN A 69 1.89 8.27 4.35
C ASN A 69 2.77 9.43 3.92
N VAL A 70 3.77 9.13 3.11
CA VAL A 70 4.51 10.16 2.40
C VAL A 70 3.90 10.21 1.00
N GLY A 71 3.21 11.30 0.69
CA GLY A 71 2.52 11.50 -0.59
C GLY A 71 1.29 10.61 -0.82
N PRO A 72 0.76 10.62 -2.05
CA PRO A 72 -0.41 9.82 -2.44
C PRO A 72 -0.08 8.33 -2.39
N LEU A 73 -0.81 7.54 -1.61
CA LEU A 73 -0.53 6.10 -1.51
C LEU A 73 -0.91 5.33 -2.78
N SER A 74 -1.80 5.85 -3.61
CA SER A 74 -2.22 5.17 -4.83
C SER A 74 -2.67 6.15 -5.92
N PRO A 75 -1.81 6.48 -6.90
CA PRO A 75 -2.14 7.47 -7.92
C PRO A 75 -3.29 7.05 -8.84
N LEU A 76 -3.38 5.75 -9.17
CA LEU A 76 -4.50 5.24 -9.96
C LEU A 76 -5.82 5.35 -9.21
N GLU A 77 -5.82 4.99 -7.92
CA GLU A 77 -7.01 5.10 -7.09
C GLU A 77 -7.40 6.57 -6.87
N ALA A 78 -6.42 7.46 -6.64
CA ALA A 78 -6.67 8.89 -6.54
C ALA A 78 -7.34 9.45 -7.80
N ARG A 79 -6.83 9.11 -8.99
CA ARG A 79 -7.44 9.50 -10.27
C ARG A 79 -8.88 8.98 -10.39
N ARG A 80 -9.09 7.71 -10.07
CA ARG A 80 -10.41 7.06 -10.10
C ARG A 80 -11.39 7.78 -9.17
N LEU A 81 -10.99 7.99 -7.92
CA LEU A 81 -11.79 8.69 -6.90
C LEU A 81 -12.14 10.11 -7.33
N GLN A 82 -11.17 10.91 -7.81
CA GLN A 82 -11.43 12.27 -8.26
C GLN A 82 -12.44 12.29 -9.42
N ARG A 83 -12.27 11.41 -10.42
CA ARG A 83 -13.20 11.29 -11.55
C ARG A 83 -14.61 10.90 -11.09
N ASP A 84 -14.70 9.88 -10.24
CA ASP A 84 -15.99 9.38 -9.76
C ASP A 84 -16.72 10.47 -8.94
N LEU A 85 -15.99 11.22 -8.12
CA LEU A 85 -16.53 12.34 -7.32
C LEU A 85 -16.99 13.55 -8.15
N MET A 86 -16.44 13.79 -9.35
CA MET A 86 -16.93 14.88 -10.23
C MET A 86 -18.41 14.71 -10.59
N SER A 87 -18.89 13.46 -10.65
CA SER A 87 -20.29 13.14 -10.94
C SER A 87 -21.21 13.12 -9.71
N GLN A 88 -20.65 13.17 -8.49
CA GLN A 88 -21.41 13.03 -7.25
C GLN A 88 -21.85 14.39 -6.72
N LYS A 89 -23.17 14.56 -6.56
CA LYS A 89 -23.76 15.81 -6.03
C LYS A 89 -23.33 16.12 -4.58
N THR A 90 -22.99 15.10 -3.80
CA THR A 90 -22.59 15.23 -2.39
C THR A 90 -21.09 15.46 -2.22
N ALA A 91 -20.30 15.40 -3.30
CA ALA A 91 -18.88 15.69 -3.23
C ALA A 91 -18.64 17.14 -2.80
N ARG A 92 -17.64 17.33 -1.94
CA ARG A 92 -17.22 18.64 -1.44
C ARG A 92 -15.84 18.99 -1.99
N ARG A 93 -15.60 20.26 -2.26
CA ARG A 93 -14.27 20.79 -2.61
C ARG A 93 -13.57 21.23 -1.34
N ILE A 94 -12.30 20.85 -1.22
CA ILE A 94 -11.41 21.28 -0.15
C ILE A 94 -10.08 21.70 -0.74
N ILE A 95 -9.36 22.58 -0.05
CA ILE A 95 -7.93 22.77 -0.29
C ILE A 95 -7.21 22.04 0.84
N TYR A 96 -6.30 21.15 0.48
CA TYR A 96 -5.37 20.55 1.43
C TYR A 96 -4.00 21.18 1.21
N THR A 97 -3.35 21.62 2.29
CA THR A 97 -1.97 22.09 2.27
C THR A 97 -1.12 21.12 3.07
N ASP A 98 -0.13 20.52 2.43
CA ASP A 98 0.77 19.58 3.10
C ASP A 98 1.74 20.31 4.07
N PRO A 99 2.49 19.57 4.91
CA PRO A 99 3.48 20.16 5.82
C PRO A 99 4.62 20.91 5.11
N ASP A 100 4.87 20.62 3.84
CA ASP A 100 5.89 21.28 3.02
C ASP A 100 5.36 22.58 2.37
N GLY A 101 4.08 22.91 2.59
CA GLY A 101 3.42 24.12 2.12
C GLY A 101 2.81 24.00 0.72
N GLN A 102 2.75 22.80 0.13
CA GLN A 102 2.11 22.59 -1.16
C GLN A 102 0.60 22.44 -0.99
N SER A 103 -0.15 23.33 -1.66
CA SER A 103 -1.61 23.31 -1.65
C SER A 103 -2.19 22.64 -2.89
N VAL A 104 -3.21 21.83 -2.70
CA VAL A 104 -3.94 21.16 -3.77
C VAL A 104 -5.45 21.26 -3.55
N LEU A 105 -6.17 21.59 -4.62
CA LEU A 105 -7.63 21.56 -4.65
C LEU A 105 -8.09 20.14 -4.99
N MET A 106 -8.90 19.52 -4.13
CA MET A 106 -9.43 18.17 -4.38
C MET A 106 -10.90 18.04 -4.05
N LEU A 107 -11.56 17.10 -4.72
CA LEU A 107 -12.90 16.65 -4.36
C LEU A 107 -12.80 15.54 -3.32
N VAL A 108 -13.67 15.59 -2.32
CA VAL A 108 -13.79 14.56 -1.29
C VAL A 108 -15.24 14.14 -1.12
N SER A 109 -15.45 12.88 -0.71
CA SER A 109 -16.78 12.42 -0.31
C SER A 109 -17.27 13.21 0.91
N GLU A 110 -18.58 13.27 1.12
CA GLU A 110 -19.17 13.89 2.32
C GLU A 110 -18.60 13.29 3.62
N ARG A 111 -18.39 11.96 3.63
CA ARG A 111 -17.82 11.30 4.80
C ARG A 111 -16.37 11.69 5.06
N SER A 112 -15.56 11.77 4.00
CA SER A 112 -14.18 12.24 4.07
C SER A 112 -14.12 13.70 4.52
N PHE A 113 -15.05 14.54 4.08
CA PHE A 113 -15.18 15.92 4.53
C PHE A 113 -15.44 16.03 6.04
N GLN A 114 -16.43 15.28 6.55
CA GLN A 114 -16.73 15.26 7.99
C GLN A 114 -15.54 14.78 8.82
N LEU A 115 -14.82 13.77 8.32
CA LEU A 115 -13.63 13.25 8.98
C LEU A 115 -12.51 14.31 9.01
N LEU A 116 -12.26 14.99 7.89
CA LEU A 116 -11.29 16.08 7.83
C LEU A 116 -11.67 17.24 8.75
N ALA A 117 -12.97 17.56 8.85
CA ALA A 117 -13.45 18.58 9.78
C ALA A 117 -13.12 18.27 11.25
N GLN A 118 -13.15 16.99 11.63
CA GLN A 118 -12.78 16.57 12.98
C GLN A 118 -11.27 16.55 13.18
N LEU A 119 -10.49 16.19 12.15
CA LEU A 119 -9.02 16.15 12.25
C LEU A 119 -8.34 17.50 11.98
N ALA A 120 -9.09 18.54 11.63
CA ALA A 120 -8.54 19.84 11.20
C ALA A 120 -7.81 20.59 12.31
N ASP A 121 -8.03 20.24 13.59
CA ASP A 121 -7.28 20.77 14.72
C ASP A 121 -5.82 20.27 14.78
N GLY A 122 -5.48 19.26 13.97
CA GLY A 122 -4.14 18.68 13.93
C GLY A 122 -3.82 17.81 15.14
N GLU A 123 -4.81 17.42 15.94
CA GLU A 123 -4.65 16.59 17.14
C GLU A 123 -4.87 15.10 16.86
N TRP A 124 -4.51 14.26 17.83
CA TRP A 124 -4.79 12.82 17.77
C TRP A 124 -6.22 12.51 18.19
N HIS A 125 -6.99 11.93 17.27
CA HIS A 125 -8.37 11.51 17.50
C HIS A 125 -8.53 10.01 17.44
N GLN A 126 -9.18 9.44 18.46
CA GLN A 126 -9.50 8.02 18.51
C GLN A 126 -10.49 7.62 17.41
N SER A 127 -10.27 6.47 16.77
CA SER A 127 -11.14 5.96 15.71
C SER A 127 -12.59 5.88 16.15
N ALA A 128 -12.86 5.58 17.42
CA ALA A 128 -14.21 5.51 17.98
C ALA A 128 -14.92 6.87 17.99
N ALA A 129 -14.19 7.96 18.29
CA ALA A 129 -14.71 9.32 18.27
C ALA A 129 -14.99 9.80 16.84
N LEU A 130 -14.24 9.29 15.87
CA LEU A 130 -14.42 9.62 14.45
C LEU A 130 -15.54 8.82 13.79
N LYS A 131 -16.01 7.71 14.38
CA LYS A 131 -17.07 6.87 13.80
C LYS A 131 -18.42 7.56 13.95
N THR A 132 -19.24 7.48 12.89
CA THR A 132 -20.69 7.64 13.04
C THR A 132 -21.31 6.24 13.18
N ILE A 133 -22.53 6.18 13.73
CA ILE A 133 -23.28 4.92 13.98
C ILE A 133 -23.35 4.01 12.73
N GLN A 134 -23.20 4.58 11.53
CA GLN A 134 -23.42 3.91 10.24
C GLN A 134 -22.18 3.81 9.33
N ALA A 135 -21.01 4.35 9.70
CA ALA A 135 -19.88 4.44 8.76
C ALA A 135 -18.50 4.14 9.38
N GLU A 136 -17.78 3.21 8.73
CA GLU A 136 -16.41 2.86 9.07
C GLU A 136 -15.41 3.99 8.74
N THR A 137 -14.42 4.18 9.60
CA THR A 137 -13.36 5.19 9.43
C THR A 137 -12.27 4.75 8.43
N ARG A 138 -12.10 3.44 8.23
CA ARG A 138 -10.94 2.89 7.49
C ARG A 138 -10.93 3.27 6.01
N LYS A 139 -12.06 3.12 5.32
CA LYS A 139 -12.15 3.44 3.89
C LYS A 139 -11.96 4.94 3.60
N PRO A 140 -12.66 5.87 4.28
CA PRO A 140 -12.43 7.30 4.07
C PRO A 140 -10.97 7.73 4.32
N ILE A 141 -10.31 7.16 5.34
CA ILE A 141 -8.88 7.41 5.59
C ILE A 141 -8.01 6.88 4.45
N ALA A 142 -8.27 5.66 3.97
CA ALA A 142 -7.52 5.09 2.85
C ALA A 142 -7.69 5.91 1.56
N ASP A 143 -8.91 6.36 1.27
CA ASP A 143 -9.23 7.20 0.12
C ASP A 143 -8.52 8.56 0.22
N LEU A 144 -8.50 9.20 1.39
CA LEU A 144 -7.78 10.46 1.64
C LEU A 144 -6.26 10.29 1.45
N ARG A 145 -5.69 9.21 1.98
CA ARG A 145 -4.27 8.89 1.78
C ARG A 145 -3.92 8.59 0.34
N ALA A 146 -4.82 7.93 -0.40
CA ALA A 146 -4.64 7.72 -1.84
C ALA A 146 -4.52 9.06 -2.57
N CYS A 147 -5.36 10.04 -2.19
CA CYS A 147 -5.33 11.41 -2.69
C CYS A 147 -4.15 12.28 -2.20
N GLY A 148 -3.25 11.73 -1.38
CA GLY A 148 -2.06 12.45 -0.90
C GLY A 148 -2.23 13.22 0.39
N VAL A 149 -3.39 13.14 1.05
CA VAL A 149 -3.56 13.73 2.38
C VAL A 149 -2.72 12.95 3.38
N ILE A 150 -1.81 13.63 4.07
CA ILE A 150 -0.91 13.01 5.05
C ILE A 150 -1.66 12.81 6.35
N ILE A 151 -1.94 11.54 6.67
CA ILE A 151 -2.65 11.17 7.89
C ILE A 151 -1.79 10.18 8.67
N GLY A 152 -1.48 10.52 9.91
CA GLY A 152 -0.82 9.63 10.85
C GLY A 152 -1.78 8.59 11.43
N THR A 153 -1.26 7.41 11.72
CA THR A 153 -1.93 6.40 12.53
C THR A 153 -1.01 5.95 13.64
N LYS A 154 -1.52 6.05 14.88
CA LYS A 154 -0.92 5.51 16.09
C LYS A 154 -1.98 4.66 16.76
N GLU A 155 -1.73 3.36 16.90
CA GLU A 155 -2.71 2.40 17.43
C GLU A 155 -4.07 2.48 16.70
N SER A 156 -5.10 2.98 17.37
CA SER A 156 -6.45 3.22 16.83
C SER A 156 -6.78 4.71 16.68
N SER A 157 -5.78 5.59 16.68
CA SER A 157 -5.95 7.04 16.53
C SER A 157 -5.43 7.54 15.18
N TYR A 158 -6.00 8.65 14.74
CA TYR A 158 -5.64 9.35 13.51
C TYR A 158 -5.33 10.82 13.79
N ARG A 159 -4.39 11.37 13.03
CA ARG A 159 -4.00 12.78 13.07
C ARG A 159 -3.78 13.27 11.66
N LEU A 160 -4.33 14.43 11.31
CA LEU A 160 -4.02 15.11 10.05
C LEU A 160 -2.69 15.84 10.19
N PHE A 161 -1.82 15.69 9.19
CA PHE A 161 -0.60 16.50 9.05
C PHE A 161 -0.81 17.47 7.88
N GLY A 162 -0.55 18.74 8.13
CA GLY A 162 -0.92 19.83 7.21
C GLY A 162 -2.23 20.48 7.63
N THR A 163 -2.79 21.31 6.76
CA THR A 163 -4.02 22.06 6.99
C THR A 163 -5.05 21.79 5.91
N VAL A 164 -6.32 22.02 6.25
CA VAL A 164 -7.44 21.85 5.31
C VAL A 164 -8.37 23.04 5.37
N ASP A 165 -8.63 23.63 4.21
CA ASP A 165 -9.68 24.64 4.03
C ASP A 165 -10.95 23.95 3.55
N LEU A 166 -11.88 23.77 4.49
CA LEU A 166 -13.14 23.06 4.28
C LEU A 166 -14.19 23.91 3.56
N TYR A 167 -14.03 25.22 3.59
CA TYR A 167 -14.92 26.17 2.93
C TYR A 167 -14.07 27.16 2.13
N PRO A 168 -13.68 26.83 0.89
CA PRO A 168 -13.03 27.82 0.04
C PRO A 168 -13.99 28.99 -0.19
N LEU A 169 -13.75 30.12 0.49
CA LEU A 169 -14.59 31.33 0.46
C LEU A 169 -14.35 32.21 -0.78
N GLY A 170 -13.61 31.74 -1.79
CA GLY A 170 -13.25 32.55 -2.94
C GLY A 170 -12.82 31.74 -4.16
N PRO A 171 -12.62 32.42 -5.30
CA PRO A 171 -12.09 31.80 -6.51
C PRO A 171 -10.69 31.25 -6.24
N CYS A 172 -10.56 29.93 -6.15
CA CYS A 172 -9.30 29.21 -5.92
C CYS A 172 -8.47 29.11 -7.21
N LEU A 173 -8.35 30.21 -7.97
CA LEU A 173 -7.80 30.21 -9.33
C LEU A 173 -6.30 29.88 -9.38
N SER A 174 -5.58 30.02 -8.26
CA SER A 174 -4.14 29.79 -8.17
C SER A 174 -3.76 28.41 -7.60
N VAL A 175 -4.71 27.61 -7.12
CA VAL A 175 -4.42 26.30 -6.51
C VAL A 175 -4.63 25.20 -7.55
N PRO A 176 -3.60 24.38 -7.84
CA PRO A 176 -3.73 23.31 -8.82
C PRO A 176 -4.73 22.25 -8.35
N GLN A 177 -5.46 21.64 -9.28
CA GLN A 177 -6.34 20.52 -8.94
C GLN A 177 -5.54 19.23 -8.79
N LEU A 178 -5.97 18.34 -7.90
CA LEU A 178 -5.31 17.06 -7.67
C LEU A 178 -5.17 16.24 -8.96
N GLY A 179 -6.18 16.27 -9.84
CA GLY A 179 -6.16 15.56 -11.12
C GLY A 179 -5.01 15.99 -12.05
N ASP A 180 -4.57 17.25 -11.94
CA ASP A 180 -3.55 17.88 -12.78
C ASP A 180 -2.13 17.57 -12.29
N ILE A 181 -1.95 17.36 -10.98
CA ILE A 181 -0.64 17.08 -10.36
C ILE A 181 -0.33 15.57 -10.29
N LEU A 182 -1.33 14.71 -10.43
CA LEU A 182 -1.11 13.26 -10.41
C LEU A 182 -0.28 12.83 -11.64
N PRO A 183 0.55 11.77 -11.53
CA PRO A 183 1.30 11.23 -12.67
C PRO A 183 0.35 10.67 -13.73
N ASP A 184 0.72 10.71 -15.01
CA ASP A 184 -0.09 10.18 -16.12
C ASP A 184 -0.46 8.70 -15.92
N ILE A 185 -1.45 8.20 -16.66
CA ILE A 185 -1.98 6.83 -16.49
C ILE A 185 -0.89 5.77 -16.65
N GLY A 186 0.02 5.94 -17.61
CA GLY A 186 1.10 4.98 -17.85
C GLY A 186 2.07 4.94 -16.66
N THR A 187 2.49 6.10 -16.18
CA THR A 187 3.36 6.22 -15.01
C THR A 187 2.69 5.71 -13.74
N ALA A 188 1.43 6.09 -13.50
CA ALA A 188 0.64 5.61 -12.36
C ALA A 188 0.51 4.07 -12.36
N THR A 189 0.30 3.47 -13.53
CA THR A 189 0.22 2.00 -13.68
C THR A 189 1.55 1.34 -13.36
N LYS A 190 2.67 1.89 -13.83
CA LYS A 190 4.01 1.40 -13.48
C LYS A 190 4.25 1.46 -11.98
N ILE A 191 3.90 2.58 -11.33
CA ILE A 191 4.03 2.73 -9.87
C ILE A 191 3.23 1.65 -9.14
N GLU A 192 1.95 1.45 -9.47
CA GLU A 192 1.14 0.43 -8.79
C GLU A 192 1.64 -1.00 -9.03
N HIS A 193 2.12 -1.29 -10.24
CA HIS A 193 2.69 -2.58 -10.57
C HIS A 193 3.96 -2.87 -9.76
N GLU A 194 4.87 -1.90 -9.65
CA GLU A 194 6.07 -2.04 -8.83
C GLU A 194 5.74 -2.15 -7.34
N LYS A 195 4.73 -1.41 -6.85
CA LYS A 195 4.23 -1.57 -5.48
C LYS A 195 3.67 -2.97 -5.23
N ALA A 196 2.90 -3.52 -6.17
CA ALA A 196 2.36 -4.87 -6.08
C ALA A 196 3.48 -5.90 -6.05
N ARG A 197 4.47 -5.78 -6.94
CA ARG A 197 5.67 -6.64 -6.97
C ARG A 197 6.43 -6.59 -5.65
N PHE A 198 6.72 -5.39 -5.15
CA PHE A 198 7.41 -5.20 -3.87
C PHE A 198 6.64 -5.80 -2.70
N ALA A 199 5.32 -5.61 -2.66
CA ALA A 199 4.48 -6.18 -1.61
C ALA A 199 4.47 -7.72 -1.62
N ILE A 200 4.44 -8.34 -2.80
CA ILE A 200 4.55 -9.80 -2.97
C ILE A 200 5.92 -10.28 -2.49
N ALA A 201 7.01 -9.68 -2.99
CA ALA A 201 8.36 -10.08 -2.62
C ALA A 201 8.61 -9.97 -1.09
N ARG A 202 8.10 -8.90 -0.46
CA ARG A 202 8.19 -8.73 1.00
C ARG A 202 7.42 -9.80 1.77
N ARG A 203 6.25 -10.22 1.27
CA ARG A 203 5.47 -11.31 1.90
C ARG A 203 6.22 -12.63 1.80
N VAL A 204 6.76 -12.95 0.64
CA VAL A 204 7.58 -14.15 0.42
C VAL A 204 8.79 -14.17 1.37
N SER A 205 9.58 -13.09 1.40
CA SER A 205 10.73 -12.97 2.32
C SER A 205 10.34 -13.17 3.79
N LYS A 206 9.18 -12.64 4.23
CA LYS A 206 8.71 -12.85 5.61
C LYS A 206 8.33 -14.30 5.89
N VAL A 207 7.66 -14.97 4.96
CA VAL A 207 7.31 -16.40 5.08
C VAL A 207 8.59 -17.22 5.20
N ASN A 208 9.58 -16.95 4.37
CA ASN A 208 10.86 -17.66 4.39
C ASN A 208 11.61 -17.49 5.71
N LYS A 209 11.73 -16.27 6.22
CA LYS A 209 12.33 -16.01 7.55
C LYS A 209 11.60 -16.74 8.67
N THR A 210 10.27 -16.85 8.56
CA THR A 210 9.46 -17.59 9.54
C THR A 210 9.74 -19.09 9.43
N ALA A 211 9.80 -19.64 8.22
CA ALA A 211 10.14 -21.04 7.97
C ALA A 211 11.55 -21.41 8.48
N GLU A 212 12.54 -20.56 8.22
CA GLU A 212 13.91 -20.72 8.74
C GLU A 212 13.96 -20.71 10.27
N SER A 213 13.18 -19.82 10.90
CA SER A 213 13.11 -19.72 12.36
C SER A 213 12.49 -20.98 12.98
N LEU A 214 11.44 -21.53 12.35
CA LEU A 214 10.81 -22.78 12.77
C LEU A 214 11.75 -23.98 12.61
N HIS A 215 12.47 -24.06 11.49
CA HIS A 215 13.44 -25.14 11.26
C HIS A 215 14.62 -25.11 12.26
N LYS A 216 15.04 -23.92 12.71
CA LYS A 216 16.05 -23.77 13.77
C LYS A 216 15.55 -24.23 15.15
N ILE A 217 14.26 -24.10 15.43
CA ILE A 217 13.65 -24.59 16.67
C ILE A 217 13.60 -26.13 16.65
N ASP A 218 13.14 -26.75 15.55
CA ASP A 218 13.07 -28.21 15.41
C ASP A 218 14.44 -28.93 15.45
N THR A 219 15.52 -28.19 15.22
CA THR A 219 16.90 -28.71 15.28
C THR A 219 17.58 -28.49 16.63
N LEU A 220 17.02 -27.66 17.51
CA LEU A 220 17.48 -27.48 18.90
C LEU A 220 16.80 -28.46 19.88
N ASP A 221 15.67 -29.05 19.50
CA ASP A 221 14.94 -30.08 20.26
C ASP A 221 15.41 -31.53 19.95
N LYS A 222 16.50 -31.69 19.19
CA LYS A 222 17.15 -32.99 18.90
C LYS A 222 18.58 -33.03 19.44
#